data_AF-A0A2N3AK68-F1
#
_entry.id   AF-A0A2N3AK68-F1
#
_cell.length_a   1.000
_cell.length_b   1.000
_cell.length_c   1.000
_cell.angle_alpha   90.00
_cell.angle_beta   90.00
_cell.angle_gamma   90.00
#
_symmetry.space_group_name_H-M   'P 1'
#
loop_
_entity.id
_entity.type
_entity.pdbx_description
1 polymer ?
#
loop_
_entity_poly.entity_id
_entity_poly.type
_entity_poly.pdbx_seq_one_letter_code
_entity_poly.pdbx_strand_id
1 'polypeptide(L)'
;MVWDEIKKIKKIDYKGFVYDFTVAHTEHNFIAENFVVSNCIGGVAATSLDNGVISPGGVGFDINCLSPDALILHTFGYTLKIKEFEKKWSKEKINCFDFKEENLINTSIINLFKKVPDNEVYEITTKTGKTIIATEDHPFYTKDGMIPLGKLETGDEVAIYPFEGVPYEEPSNKIILDEEKVKELLLKLGKGNNGNGLNQIISYLRKRELLPLRYNSPQLPYILKVMGYVFGDGNIHFAKKKGKGVTSFYGKPEDLEEIRRDIACIGYNCSRVYHRKRDHKIDTLYRQSMFSNEETHCKVVSSSFAILFYCPMISMNKQEGFIESGRRFLEEISDLLAEFGVKTQKISQRLEYVNKGGDISQRLRLILSGQNQDLINLYSKIGFEYNKKRSFIANTTVHYLKAKQLIIEKRNGIAIQAKELKTKEGIGAKVIYKQIDSSCANLRFIQRSIYEGRKTSPRISFKFLSFKDFIKIKTEGVGCSGMLWDEVISKQKIDFNDYVYDFTVKHPHHNFIANNFVVSNCGVRLVRTNLTLKEVKPKVELLVDELFRAVPSGVGSKGKIKISYNEIRD
;
A
#
# COMPACT_ATOMS: atom_id res chain seq x y z
N MET A 1 30.05 38.55 8.33
CA MET A 1 30.33 39.00 6.96
C MET A 1 30.18 40.50 6.92
N VAL A 2 31.04 41.19 6.18
CA VAL A 2 30.93 42.62 5.91
C VAL A 2 30.85 42.80 4.40
N TRP A 3 30.06 43.76 3.94
CA TRP A 3 30.03 44.13 2.53
C TRP A 3 31.24 45.03 2.25
N ASP A 4 31.96 44.75 1.17
CA ASP A 4 33.09 45.55 0.70
C ASP A 4 32.88 45.96 -0.76
N GLU A 5 33.49 47.06 -1.16
CA GLU A 5 33.30 47.65 -2.49
C GLU A 5 34.27 47.04 -3.51
N ILE A 6 33.74 46.59 -4.65
CA ILE A 6 34.56 46.11 -5.77
C ILE A 6 35.21 47.32 -6.47
N LYS A 7 36.47 47.58 -6.15
CA LYS A 7 37.21 48.72 -6.72
C LYS A 7 37.56 48.57 -8.21
N LYS A 8 37.68 47.34 -8.71
CA LYS A 8 38.09 47.06 -10.10
C LYS A 8 37.72 45.65 -10.53
N ILE A 9 37.23 45.49 -11.75
CA ILE A 9 37.07 44.20 -12.43
C ILE A 9 37.94 44.22 -13.70
N LYS A 10 38.79 43.21 -13.88
CA LYS A 10 39.65 43.08 -15.06
C LYS A 10 39.43 41.71 -15.69
N LYS A 11 39.16 41.67 -16.99
CA LYS A 11 39.16 40.42 -17.76
C LYS A 11 40.59 39.89 -17.89
N ILE A 12 40.80 38.63 -17.52
CA ILE A 12 42.09 37.95 -17.65
C ILE A 12 41.93 36.90 -18.74
N ASP A 13 42.85 36.88 -19.71
CA ASP A 13 42.93 35.82 -20.72
C ASP A 13 43.75 34.65 -20.12
N TYR A 14 43.08 33.78 -19.38
CA TYR A 14 43.68 32.64 -18.70
C TYR A 14 43.47 31.36 -19.51
N LYS A 15 44.56 30.64 -19.81
CA LYS A 15 44.57 29.43 -20.66
C LYS A 15 44.76 28.11 -19.90
N GLY A 16 44.56 28.10 -18.58
CA GLY A 16 44.65 26.90 -17.74
C GLY A 16 43.29 26.36 -17.32
N PHE A 17 43.29 25.27 -16.54
CA PHE A 17 42.07 24.75 -15.90
C PHE A 17 41.64 25.64 -14.73
N VAL A 18 40.32 25.79 -14.58
CA VAL A 18 39.68 26.35 -13.39
C VAL A 18 39.09 25.20 -12.56
N TYR A 19 39.03 25.39 -11.24
CA TYR A 19 38.61 24.35 -10.30
C TYR A 19 37.45 24.88 -9.45
N ASP A 20 36.55 23.98 -9.05
CA ASP A 20 35.43 24.25 -8.13
C ASP A 20 35.30 23.10 -7.13
N PHE A 21 34.63 23.33 -6.01
CA PHE A 21 34.39 22.33 -4.96
C PHE A 21 32.89 22.03 -4.81
N THR A 22 32.52 20.76 -4.84
CA THR A 22 31.21 20.33 -4.34
C THR A 22 31.26 20.15 -2.83
N VAL A 23 30.68 21.10 -2.10
CA VAL A 23 30.52 21.01 -0.64
C VAL A 23 29.20 20.33 -0.24
N ALA A 24 29.24 19.51 0.82
CA ALA A 24 28.08 18.78 1.33
C ALA A 24 27.14 19.63 2.21
N HIS A 25 27.53 20.88 2.52
CA HIS A 25 26.75 21.80 3.34
C HIS A 25 25.54 22.33 2.56
N THR A 26 24.39 22.49 3.22
CA THR A 26 23.10 22.87 2.59
C THR A 26 23.10 24.24 1.93
N GLU A 27 23.93 25.15 2.43
CA GLU A 27 24.09 26.51 1.89
C GLU A 27 24.98 26.55 0.63
N HIS A 28 25.57 25.42 0.25
CA HIS A 28 26.21 25.25 -1.05
C HIS A 28 27.25 26.34 -1.38
N ASN A 29 28.00 26.77 -0.37
CA ASN A 29 29.03 27.80 -0.47
C ASN A 29 30.32 27.39 0.27
N PHE A 30 31.42 28.06 -0.07
CA PHE A 30 32.71 27.92 0.59
C PHE A 30 33.45 29.26 0.60
N ILE A 31 34.55 29.34 1.36
CA ILE A 31 35.38 30.53 1.42
C ILE A 31 36.60 30.32 0.52
N ALA A 32 36.80 31.21 -0.46
CA ALA A 32 37.98 31.25 -1.31
C ALA A 32 38.60 32.65 -1.24
N GLU A 33 39.87 32.76 -0.86
CA GLU A 33 40.57 34.04 -0.73
C GLU A 33 39.81 35.07 0.13
N ASN A 34 39.14 34.60 1.20
CA ASN A 34 38.27 35.39 2.09
C ASN A 34 36.97 35.91 1.47
N PHE A 35 36.63 35.50 0.25
CA PHE A 35 35.31 35.71 -0.35
C PHE A 35 34.41 34.51 -0.10
N VAL A 36 33.14 34.76 0.19
CA VAL A 36 32.11 33.71 0.18
C VAL A 36 31.73 33.46 -1.28
N VAL A 37 31.95 32.24 -1.75
CA VAL A 37 31.70 31.80 -3.13
C VAL A 37 30.73 30.61 -3.13
N SER A 38 29.83 30.57 -4.10
CA SER A 38 28.90 29.43 -4.29
C SER A 38 29.63 28.27 -4.96
N ASN A 39 29.24 27.03 -4.66
CA ASN A 39 29.51 25.92 -5.56
C ASN A 39 28.55 25.98 -6.76
N CYS A 40 28.93 25.44 -7.92
CA CYS A 40 28.04 25.38 -9.07
C CYS A 40 26.91 24.35 -8.87
N ILE A 41 25.66 24.83 -8.77
CA ILE A 41 24.45 24.00 -8.89
C ILE A 41 23.67 24.49 -10.10
N GLY A 42 23.80 23.74 -11.20
CA GLY A 42 23.19 24.05 -12.49
C GLY A 42 23.56 22.99 -13.52
N GLY A 43 23.09 21.76 -13.33
CA GLY A 43 23.38 20.67 -14.26
C GLY A 43 22.44 20.69 -15.47
N VAL A 44 23.00 20.64 -16.68
CA VAL A 44 22.28 20.22 -17.90
C VAL A 44 22.18 18.71 -17.89
N ALA A 45 20.97 18.16 -17.93
CA ALA A 45 20.75 16.73 -17.99
C ALA A 45 20.49 16.31 -19.44
N ALA A 46 21.36 15.44 -19.98
CA ALA A 46 21.13 14.77 -21.25
C ALA A 46 20.68 13.33 -20.99
N THR A 47 19.56 12.91 -21.59
CA THR A 47 19.05 11.54 -21.48
C THR A 47 18.91 10.88 -22.85
N SER A 48 18.99 9.55 -22.88
CA SER A 48 18.65 8.74 -24.05
C SER A 48 17.67 7.66 -23.63
N LEU A 49 16.73 7.34 -24.51
CA LEU A 49 16.40 5.93 -24.71
C LEU A 49 16.54 5.54 -26.18
N ASP A 50 15.99 6.31 -27.15
CA ASP A 50 16.28 6.07 -28.58
C ASP A 50 16.56 7.31 -29.45
N ASN A 51 16.25 8.55 -29.01
CA ASN A 51 16.39 9.77 -29.85
C ASN A 51 17.15 10.96 -29.24
N GLY A 52 17.66 10.87 -28.00
CA GLY A 52 18.45 11.91 -27.34
C GLY A 52 17.69 13.21 -27.05
N VAL A 53 17.45 13.51 -25.78
CA VAL A 53 16.83 14.77 -25.33
C VAL A 53 17.81 15.50 -24.42
N ILE A 54 17.91 16.83 -24.60
CA ILE A 54 18.67 17.70 -23.70
C ILE A 54 17.71 18.61 -22.97
N SER A 55 17.75 18.54 -21.63
CA SER A 55 17.05 19.46 -20.76
C SER A 55 18.03 20.49 -20.18
N PRO A 56 17.80 21.80 -20.40
CA PRO A 56 18.67 22.87 -19.91
C PRO A 56 18.59 23.08 -18.39
N GLY A 57 17.73 22.34 -17.68
CA GLY A 57 17.67 22.33 -16.23
C GLY A 57 17.40 20.92 -15.70
N GLY A 58 18.39 20.32 -15.05
CA GLY A 58 18.28 19.04 -14.34
C GLY A 58 17.96 19.18 -12.85
N VAL A 59 17.72 20.40 -12.37
CA VAL A 59 17.47 20.69 -10.94
C VAL A 59 15.99 21.00 -10.77
N GLY A 60 15.23 20.06 -10.21
CA GLY A 60 13.85 20.31 -9.81
C GLY A 60 13.84 21.18 -8.56
N PHE A 61 13.38 22.42 -8.69
CA PHE A 61 13.18 23.32 -7.54
C PHE A 61 11.83 23.08 -6.85
N ASP A 62 10.89 22.39 -7.51
CA ASP A 62 9.57 22.07 -6.99
C ASP A 62 9.60 20.72 -6.28
N ILE A 63 10.04 20.74 -5.02
CA ILE A 63 10.02 19.56 -4.17
C ILE A 63 8.71 19.56 -3.37
N ASN A 64 7.70 18.92 -3.94
CA ASN A 64 6.40 18.57 -3.37
C ASN A 64 6.58 17.59 -2.19
N CYS A 65 6.20 17.96 -0.97
CA CYS A 65 6.52 17.12 0.19
C CYS A 65 5.35 16.89 1.16
N LEU A 66 5.48 15.81 1.93
CA LEU A 66 4.60 15.38 2.99
C LEU A 66 5.21 15.67 4.36
N SER A 67 4.37 15.69 5.40
CA SER A 67 4.85 15.79 6.79
C SER A 67 5.65 14.56 7.23
N PRO A 68 6.54 14.67 8.24
CA PRO A 68 7.37 13.56 8.71
C PRO A 68 6.57 12.38 9.25
N ASP A 69 5.34 12.63 9.70
CA ASP A 69 4.45 11.62 10.26
C ASP A 69 3.53 10.98 9.21
N ALA A 70 3.66 11.35 7.93
CA ALA A 70 2.93 10.70 6.85
C ALA A 70 3.22 9.19 6.81
N LEU A 71 2.17 8.37 6.87
CA LEU A 71 2.20 6.92 6.92
C LEU A 71 2.23 6.35 5.51
N ILE A 72 3.35 5.74 5.14
CA ILE A 72 3.58 5.16 3.83
C ILE A 72 3.20 3.69 3.86
N LEU A 73 2.37 3.27 2.90
CA LEU A 73 1.98 1.86 2.77
C LEU A 73 3.11 1.03 2.13
N HIS A 74 3.71 0.15 2.91
CA HIS A 74 4.73 -0.78 2.46
C HIS A 74 4.13 -1.98 1.72
N THR A 75 4.91 -2.64 0.86
CA THR A 75 4.45 -3.79 0.06
C THR A 75 3.98 -4.99 0.90
N PHE A 76 4.46 -5.12 2.13
CA PHE A 76 4.02 -6.16 3.08
C PHE A 76 2.76 -5.80 3.86
N GLY A 77 2.10 -4.69 3.52
CA GLY A 77 0.83 -4.30 4.12
C GLY A 77 0.96 -3.69 5.53
N TYR A 78 2.16 -3.28 5.93
CA TYR A 78 2.35 -2.42 7.11
C TYR A 78 2.51 -0.96 6.68
N THR A 79 2.37 -0.03 7.62
CA THR A 79 2.67 1.39 7.44
C THR A 79 3.89 1.81 8.25
N LEU A 80 4.66 2.74 7.69
CA LEU A 80 5.83 3.32 8.33
C LEU A 80 5.83 4.83 8.08
N LYS A 81 6.26 5.64 9.05
CA LYS A 81 6.33 7.09 8.84
C LYS A 81 7.41 7.41 7.83
N ILE A 82 7.17 8.39 6.96
CA ILE A 82 8.10 8.75 5.87
C ILE A 82 9.50 9.11 6.41
N LYS A 83 9.61 9.78 7.56
CA LYS A 83 10.90 10.10 8.20
C LYS A 83 11.71 8.86 8.62
N GLU A 84 11.05 7.75 8.91
CA GLU A 84 11.71 6.52 9.36
C GLU A 84 12.39 5.76 8.21
N PHE A 85 12.12 6.16 6.95
CA PHE A 85 12.82 5.63 5.78
C PHE A 85 14.22 6.22 5.59
N GLU A 86 14.61 7.32 6.26
CA GLU A 86 15.92 7.98 6.10
C GLU A 86 17.10 7.00 6.11
N LYS A 87 17.05 5.96 6.95
CA LYS A 87 18.14 4.99 7.14
C LYS A 87 18.02 3.72 6.30
N LYS A 88 16.88 3.48 5.63
CA LYS A 88 16.57 2.19 5.00
C LYS A 88 15.93 2.25 3.62
N TRP A 89 15.57 3.43 3.12
CA TRP A 89 14.80 3.61 1.88
C TRP A 89 15.34 2.80 0.69
N SER A 90 16.66 2.68 0.53
CA SER A 90 17.30 2.02 -0.61
C SER A 90 17.04 0.51 -0.71
N LYS A 91 16.61 -0.13 0.38
CA LYS A 91 16.28 -1.56 0.43
C LYS A 91 14.78 -1.82 0.46
N GLU A 92 13.97 -0.79 0.72
CA GLU A 92 12.53 -0.93 0.89
C GLU A 92 11.77 -0.90 -0.44
N LYS A 93 10.55 -1.47 -0.41
CA LYS A 93 9.62 -1.42 -1.53
C LYS A 93 8.25 -0.95 -1.06
N ILE A 94 7.70 0.03 -1.73
CA ILE A 94 6.40 0.60 -1.40
C ILE A 94 5.39 0.31 -2.49
N ASN A 95 4.11 0.47 -2.16
CA ASN A 95 3.04 0.28 -3.11
C ASN A 95 2.80 1.55 -3.93
N CYS A 96 2.59 1.37 -5.23
CA CYS A 96 2.14 2.41 -6.15
C CYS A 96 1.04 1.87 -7.07
N PHE A 97 0.33 2.76 -7.73
CA PHE A 97 -0.67 2.41 -8.72
C PHE A 97 -0.13 2.46 -10.14
N ASP A 98 -0.40 1.39 -10.87
CA ASP A 98 -0.37 1.39 -12.32
C ASP A 98 -1.73 1.90 -12.84
N PHE A 99 -1.80 3.16 -13.26
CA PHE A 99 -3.02 3.74 -13.82
C PHE A 99 -3.45 3.13 -15.16
N LYS A 100 -2.56 2.44 -15.88
CA LYS A 100 -2.89 1.79 -17.15
C LYS A 100 -3.51 0.42 -16.91
N GLU A 101 -2.90 -0.35 -16.01
CA GLU A 101 -3.37 -1.70 -15.65
C GLU A 101 -4.37 -1.69 -14.48
N GLU A 102 -4.74 -0.49 -14.01
CA GLU A 102 -5.66 -0.22 -12.91
C GLU A 102 -5.41 -1.10 -11.69
N ASN A 103 -4.15 -1.22 -11.26
CA ASN A 103 -3.79 -2.14 -10.19
C ASN A 103 -2.71 -1.59 -9.26
N LEU A 104 -2.67 -2.17 -8.07
CA LEU A 104 -1.63 -1.93 -7.10
C LEU A 104 -0.41 -2.81 -7.42
N ILE A 105 0.77 -2.22 -7.42
CA ILE A 105 2.04 -2.87 -7.70
C ILE A 105 3.12 -2.37 -6.74
N ASN A 106 4.22 -3.12 -6.69
CA ASN A 106 5.36 -2.82 -5.83
C ASN A 106 6.42 -2.05 -6.62
N THR A 107 7.00 -1.03 -6.00
CA THR A 107 8.08 -0.24 -6.59
C THR A 107 9.22 -0.02 -5.59
N SER A 108 10.43 0.11 -6.10
CA SER A 108 11.60 0.48 -5.29
C SER A 108 11.70 2.00 -5.17
N ILE A 109 12.18 2.45 -4.02
CA ILE A 109 12.52 3.84 -3.78
C ILE A 109 13.91 4.11 -4.38
N ILE A 110 13.99 5.12 -5.25
CA ILE A 110 15.23 5.58 -5.89
C ILE A 110 15.92 6.65 -5.04
N ASN A 111 15.13 7.53 -4.42
CA ASN A 111 15.65 8.60 -3.58
C ASN A 111 14.64 9.01 -2.52
N LEU A 112 15.13 9.60 -1.43
CA LEU A 112 14.34 10.22 -0.37
C LEU A 112 14.78 11.68 -0.23
N PHE A 113 13.83 12.60 -0.33
CA PHE A 113 14.05 14.03 -0.14
C PHE A 113 13.64 14.46 1.26
N LYS A 114 14.39 15.40 1.82
CA LYS A 114 14.12 16.06 3.10
C LYS A 114 14.51 17.52 2.97
N LYS A 115 13.59 18.43 3.25
CA LYS A 115 13.83 19.89 3.20
C LYS A 115 12.94 20.62 4.20
N VAL A 116 13.27 21.88 4.47
CA VAL A 116 12.33 22.81 5.10
C VAL A 116 11.32 23.23 4.02
N PRO A 117 10.01 23.31 4.30
CA PRO A 117 9.04 23.74 3.31
C PRO A 117 9.22 25.23 2.99
N ASP A 118 9.30 25.55 1.70
CA ASP A 118 9.33 26.93 1.20
C ASP A 118 7.93 27.49 0.90
N ASN A 119 6.95 26.57 0.82
CA ASN A 119 5.57 26.79 0.43
C ASN A 119 4.64 26.62 1.63
N GLU A 120 3.39 27.08 1.48
CA GLU A 120 2.39 26.87 2.51
C GLU A 120 2.10 25.39 2.74
N VAL A 121 1.87 25.01 3.99
CA VAL A 121 1.54 23.64 4.38
C VAL A 121 0.09 23.58 4.84
N TYR A 122 -0.61 22.54 4.41
CA TYR A 122 -2.02 22.35 4.67
C TYR A 122 -2.28 20.96 5.23
N GLU A 123 -3.26 20.88 6.13
CA GLU A 123 -3.94 19.63 6.48
C GLU A 123 -5.25 19.55 5.71
N ILE A 124 -5.48 18.42 5.02
CA ILE A 124 -6.78 18.10 4.43
C ILE A 124 -7.43 16.92 5.15
N THR A 125 -8.76 16.94 5.26
CA THR A 125 -9.55 15.83 5.80
C THR A 125 -10.63 15.43 4.80
N THR A 126 -10.76 14.14 4.52
CA THR A 126 -11.84 13.60 3.70
C THR A 126 -13.05 13.19 4.52
N LYS A 127 -14.17 13.01 3.84
CA LYS A 127 -15.45 12.63 4.43
C LYS A 127 -15.39 11.34 5.23
N THR A 128 -14.62 10.33 4.77
CA THR A 128 -14.43 9.08 5.54
C THR A 128 -13.36 9.17 6.64
N GLY A 129 -12.86 10.37 6.91
CA GLY A 129 -11.95 10.66 8.02
C GLY A 129 -10.48 10.39 7.72
N LYS A 130 -10.05 10.44 6.46
CA LYS A 130 -8.63 10.37 6.10
C LYS A 130 -8.02 11.75 6.19
N THR A 131 -6.85 11.85 6.81
CA THR A 131 -6.12 13.11 6.98
C THR A 131 -4.69 12.98 6.48
N ILE A 132 -4.18 14.05 5.89
CA ILE A 132 -2.78 14.14 5.45
C ILE A 132 -2.34 15.60 5.50
N ILE A 133 -1.07 15.78 5.81
CA ILE A 133 -0.41 17.09 5.84
C ILE A 133 0.63 17.12 4.72
N ALA A 134 0.52 18.10 3.83
CA ALA A 134 1.41 18.25 2.69
C ALA A 134 1.57 19.72 2.29
N THR A 135 2.62 20.00 1.51
CA THR A 135 2.85 21.32 0.91
C THR A 135 1.80 21.64 -0.16
N GLU A 136 1.52 22.92 -0.40
CA GLU A 136 0.47 23.38 -1.32
C GLU A 136 0.68 22.91 -2.78
N ASP A 137 1.91 22.65 -3.19
CA ASP A 137 2.27 22.15 -4.51
C ASP A 137 2.10 20.62 -4.64
N HIS A 138 1.92 19.90 -3.53
CA HIS A 138 1.88 18.44 -3.50
C HIS A 138 0.66 17.88 -4.27
N PRO A 139 0.85 17.07 -5.33
CA PRO A 139 -0.26 16.61 -6.15
C PRO A 139 -1.00 15.41 -5.57
N PHE A 140 -2.32 15.50 -5.58
CA PHE A 140 -3.25 14.43 -5.23
C PHE A 140 -3.98 13.94 -6.48
N TYR A 141 -4.21 12.64 -6.57
CA TYR A 141 -4.95 12.07 -7.70
C TYR A 141 -6.45 12.36 -7.58
N THR A 142 -6.99 13.08 -8.55
CA THR A 142 -8.42 13.43 -8.69
C THR A 142 -8.97 12.89 -10.01
N LYS A 143 -10.26 13.11 -10.29
CA LYS A 143 -10.88 12.76 -11.57
C LYS A 143 -10.26 13.47 -12.77
N ASP A 144 -9.65 14.63 -12.56
CA ASP A 144 -8.96 15.41 -13.60
C ASP A 144 -7.43 15.17 -13.60
N GLY A 145 -6.98 14.10 -12.93
CA GLY A 145 -5.58 13.72 -12.82
C GLY A 145 -4.90 14.26 -11.56
N MET A 146 -3.60 14.47 -11.61
CA MET A 146 -2.83 14.97 -10.45
C MET A 146 -3.04 16.49 -10.30
N ILE A 147 -3.69 16.90 -9.20
CA ILE A 147 -3.95 18.30 -8.86
C ILE A 147 -3.17 18.70 -7.59
N PRO A 148 -2.40 19.79 -7.60
CA PRO A 148 -1.75 20.33 -6.40
C PRO A 148 -2.74 20.65 -5.29
N LEU A 149 -2.39 20.32 -4.04
CA LEU A 149 -3.24 20.53 -2.86
C LEU A 149 -3.78 21.96 -2.74
N GLY A 150 -2.94 22.96 -3.02
CA GLY A 150 -3.27 24.38 -2.98
C GLY A 150 -4.47 24.74 -3.87
N LYS A 151 -4.72 23.97 -4.93
CA LYS A 151 -5.86 24.14 -5.85
C LYS A 151 -7.09 23.32 -5.48
N LEU A 152 -6.98 22.38 -4.53
CA LEU A 152 -8.12 21.61 -4.04
C LEU A 152 -8.99 22.47 -3.12
N GLU A 153 -10.29 22.32 -3.24
CA GLU A 153 -11.29 22.98 -2.41
C GLU A 153 -12.17 21.95 -1.68
N THR A 154 -12.90 22.40 -0.66
CA THR A 154 -13.89 21.53 0.00
C THR A 154 -14.99 21.16 -0.99
N GLY A 155 -15.31 19.88 -1.07
CA GLY A 155 -16.24 19.31 -2.06
C GLY A 155 -15.54 18.58 -3.20
N ASP A 156 -14.24 18.82 -3.44
CA ASP A 156 -13.48 18.08 -4.44
C ASP A 156 -13.29 16.62 -4.02
N GLU A 157 -13.20 15.73 -5.01
CA GLU A 157 -12.96 14.30 -4.79
C GLU A 157 -11.50 13.93 -5.08
N VAL A 158 -10.88 13.27 -4.11
CA VAL A 158 -9.52 12.72 -4.18
C VAL A 158 -9.56 11.20 -4.08
N ALA A 159 -8.62 10.52 -4.75
CA ALA A 159 -8.51 9.07 -4.69
C ALA A 159 -7.88 8.63 -3.37
N ILE A 160 -8.56 7.71 -2.70
CA ILE A 160 -8.04 7.01 -1.52
C ILE A 160 -7.96 5.51 -1.76
N TYR A 161 -7.03 4.85 -1.08
CA TYR A 161 -6.89 3.40 -0.98
C TYR A 161 -7.19 2.96 0.48
N PRO A 162 -8.40 2.45 0.77
CA PRO A 162 -8.87 2.23 2.15
C PRO A 162 -8.07 1.25 3.02
N PHE A 163 -7.31 0.34 2.43
CA PHE A 163 -6.44 -0.56 3.17
C PHE A 163 -5.33 0.25 3.87
N GLU A 164 -5.36 0.22 5.21
CA GLU A 164 -4.48 0.93 6.13
C GLU A 164 -3.26 0.09 6.52
N GLY A 165 -3.42 -1.23 6.59
CA GLY A 165 -2.41 -2.09 7.18
C GLY A 165 -2.28 -1.91 8.69
N VAL A 166 -1.10 -2.25 9.22
CA VAL A 166 -0.74 -2.02 10.63
C VAL A 166 0.57 -1.24 10.74
N PRO A 167 0.78 -0.44 11.79
CA PRO A 167 2.07 0.20 12.02
C PRO A 167 3.20 -0.83 12.10
N TYR A 168 4.35 -0.47 11.53
CA TYR A 168 5.54 -1.32 11.57
C TYR A 168 6.12 -1.41 12.98
N GLU A 169 6.46 -2.62 13.39
CA GLU A 169 7.29 -2.90 14.57
C GLU A 169 8.49 -3.74 14.11
N GLU A 170 9.69 -3.35 14.52
CA GLU A 170 10.92 -4.06 14.17
C GLU A 170 10.91 -5.47 14.81
N PRO A 171 10.95 -6.55 14.01
CA PRO A 171 10.92 -7.89 14.56
C PRO A 171 12.19 -8.22 15.35
N SER A 172 12.05 -9.01 16.42
CA SER A 172 13.21 -9.47 17.19
C SER A 172 14.16 -10.36 16.38
N ASN A 173 15.40 -10.54 16.85
CA ASN A 173 16.35 -11.48 16.26
C ASN A 173 16.16 -12.94 16.74
N LYS A 174 15.06 -13.24 17.45
CA LYS A 174 14.81 -14.57 18.03
C LYS A 174 14.66 -15.63 16.93
N ILE A 175 15.24 -16.80 17.18
CA ILE A 175 15.21 -17.94 16.25
C ILE A 175 13.82 -18.59 16.29
N ILE A 176 13.23 -18.74 15.11
CA ILE A 176 11.98 -19.49 14.88
C ILE A 176 12.33 -20.95 14.60
N LEU A 177 13.21 -21.17 13.62
CA LEU A 177 13.60 -22.49 13.14
C LEU A 177 15.12 -22.58 13.06
N ASP A 178 15.69 -23.47 13.87
CA ASP A 178 17.09 -23.84 13.84
C ASP A 178 17.29 -25.16 13.07
N GLU A 179 18.56 -25.52 12.90
CA GLU A 179 18.94 -26.73 12.18
C GLU A 179 18.51 -28.01 12.89
N GLU A 180 18.60 -28.08 14.21
CA GLU A 180 18.26 -29.27 14.98
C GLU A 180 16.77 -29.60 14.85
N LYS A 181 15.90 -28.59 14.94
CA LYS A 181 14.46 -28.76 14.66
C LYS A 181 14.20 -29.26 13.24
N VAL A 182 14.93 -28.77 12.23
CA VAL A 182 14.79 -29.27 10.85
C VAL A 182 15.22 -30.74 10.76
N LYS A 183 16.32 -31.13 11.41
CA LYS A 183 16.77 -32.53 11.46
C LYS A 183 15.72 -33.42 12.11
N GLU A 184 15.17 -33.01 13.26
CA GLU A 184 14.10 -33.74 13.95
C GLU A 184 12.86 -33.93 13.06
N LEU A 185 12.43 -32.88 12.35
CA LEU A 185 11.29 -32.94 11.43
C LEU A 185 11.56 -33.86 10.23
N LEU A 186 12.77 -33.80 9.65
CA LEU A 186 13.18 -34.71 8.58
C LEU A 186 13.17 -36.17 9.03
N LEU A 187 13.68 -36.45 10.22
CA LEU A 187 13.69 -37.80 10.80
C LEU A 187 12.27 -38.32 11.06
N LYS A 188 11.39 -37.50 11.64
CA LYS A 188 9.96 -37.83 11.83
C LYS A 188 9.26 -38.16 10.50
N LEU A 189 9.67 -37.50 9.42
CA LEU A 189 9.21 -37.76 8.05
C LEU A 189 9.80 -39.02 7.39
N GLY A 190 10.73 -39.70 8.05
CA GLY A 190 11.52 -40.79 7.46
C GLY A 190 12.44 -40.32 6.32
N LYS A 191 12.82 -39.03 6.30
CA LYS A 191 13.77 -38.43 5.35
C LYS A 191 15.16 -38.41 5.96
N GLY A 192 16.16 -38.78 5.16
CA GLY A 192 17.57 -38.67 5.56
C GLY A 192 18.21 -39.96 6.08
N ASN A 193 17.49 -41.08 6.17
CA ASN A 193 18.02 -42.35 6.70
C ASN A 193 19.07 -43.06 5.80
N ASN A 194 19.26 -42.62 4.54
CA ASN A 194 20.28 -43.18 3.63
C ASN A 194 21.00 -42.05 2.88
N GLY A 195 22.34 -42.08 2.89
CA GLY A 195 23.20 -41.17 2.12
C GLY A 195 23.27 -39.74 2.67
N ASN A 196 23.64 -38.77 1.80
CA ASN A 196 23.91 -37.37 2.20
C ASN A 196 22.66 -36.44 2.12
N GLY A 197 21.45 -36.99 2.04
CA GLY A 197 20.22 -36.23 1.74
C GLY A 197 19.80 -35.22 2.82
N LEU A 198 20.02 -35.54 4.10
CA LEU A 198 19.75 -34.62 5.22
C LEU A 198 20.69 -33.41 5.16
N ASN A 199 21.99 -33.64 5.03
CA ASN A 199 22.99 -32.58 4.91
C ASN A 199 22.79 -31.73 3.65
N GLN A 200 22.32 -32.32 2.54
CA GLN A 200 21.97 -31.55 1.34
C GLN A 200 20.82 -30.58 1.61
N ILE A 201 19.74 -31.02 2.28
CA ILE A 201 18.61 -30.13 2.63
C ILE A 201 19.09 -28.99 3.54
N ILE A 202 19.85 -29.31 4.59
CA ILE A 202 20.42 -28.30 5.50
C ILE A 202 21.34 -27.33 4.74
N SER A 203 22.22 -27.83 3.88
CA SER A 203 23.11 -27.00 3.05
C SER A 203 22.33 -26.06 2.13
N TYR A 204 21.24 -26.54 1.50
CA TYR A 204 20.39 -25.72 0.65
C TYR A 204 19.63 -24.63 1.41
N LEU A 205 19.23 -24.90 2.66
CA LEU A 205 18.59 -23.90 3.53
C LEU A 205 19.61 -22.85 3.98
N ARG A 206 20.80 -23.26 4.42
CA ARG A 206 21.89 -22.34 4.79
C ARG A 206 22.32 -21.43 3.63
N LYS A 207 22.48 -21.99 2.42
CA LYS A 207 22.83 -21.22 1.21
C LYS A 207 21.80 -20.14 0.86
N ARG A 208 20.55 -20.29 1.31
CA ARG A 208 19.46 -19.32 1.10
C ARG A 208 19.21 -18.44 2.32
N GLU A 209 20.06 -18.54 3.34
CA GLU A 209 19.92 -17.82 4.61
C GLU A 209 18.60 -18.13 5.35
N LEU A 210 18.06 -19.34 5.13
CA LEU A 210 16.83 -19.83 5.77
C LEU A 210 17.11 -20.60 7.06
N LEU A 211 18.38 -20.72 7.47
CA LEU A 211 18.80 -21.32 8.73
C LEU A 211 19.96 -20.54 9.37
N PRO A 212 19.83 -20.12 10.64
CA PRO A 212 18.59 -20.12 11.42
C PRO A 212 17.58 -19.12 10.84
N LEU A 213 16.31 -19.52 10.72
CA LEU A 213 15.22 -18.61 10.38
C LEU A 213 14.84 -17.81 11.64
N ARG A 214 14.84 -16.48 11.55
CA ARG A 214 14.57 -15.55 12.66
C ARG A 214 13.36 -14.67 12.36
N TYR A 215 12.79 -14.04 13.37
CA TYR A 215 11.69 -13.08 13.19
C TYR A 215 12.08 -11.88 12.30
N ASN A 216 13.34 -11.48 12.30
CA ASN A 216 13.87 -10.42 11.44
C ASN A 216 14.52 -10.93 10.14
N SER A 217 14.34 -12.20 9.76
CA SER A 217 14.84 -12.71 8.48
C SER A 217 14.09 -12.05 7.30
N PRO A 218 14.78 -11.53 6.28
CA PRO A 218 14.14 -10.82 5.16
C PRO A 218 13.22 -11.73 4.31
N GLN A 219 13.42 -13.05 4.37
CA GLN A 219 12.58 -14.04 3.69
C GLN A 219 11.27 -14.33 4.46
N LEU A 220 11.19 -14.00 5.75
CA LEU A 220 10.07 -14.40 6.61
C LEU A 220 8.71 -13.84 6.13
N PRO A 221 8.58 -12.55 5.77
CA PRO A 221 7.30 -12.03 5.26
C PRO A 221 6.77 -12.82 4.06
N TYR A 222 7.64 -13.13 3.09
CA TYR A 222 7.28 -13.94 1.93
C TYR A 222 6.87 -15.37 2.31
N ILE A 223 7.59 -15.99 3.25
CA ILE A 223 7.24 -17.31 3.79
C ILE A 223 5.86 -17.27 4.44
N LEU A 224 5.55 -16.26 5.25
CA LEU A 224 4.25 -16.13 5.91
C LEU A 224 3.10 -15.94 4.90
N LYS A 225 3.29 -15.10 3.88
CA LYS A 225 2.31 -14.95 2.79
C LYS A 225 2.02 -16.28 2.11
N VAL A 226 3.09 -16.97 1.66
CA VAL A 226 2.98 -18.27 0.97
C VAL A 226 2.36 -19.33 1.89
N MET A 227 2.75 -19.36 3.16
CA MET A 227 2.18 -20.25 4.17
C MET A 227 0.68 -20.03 4.33
N GLY A 228 0.25 -18.76 4.43
CA GLY A 228 -1.15 -18.33 4.43
C GLY A 228 -1.95 -18.92 3.27
N TYR A 229 -1.41 -18.84 2.06
CA TYR A 229 -2.06 -19.38 0.87
C TYR A 229 -2.09 -20.92 0.85
N VAL A 230 -1.00 -21.57 1.26
CA VAL A 230 -0.90 -23.03 1.34
C VAL A 230 -2.00 -23.60 2.25
N PHE A 231 -2.31 -22.92 3.35
CA PHE A 231 -3.39 -23.34 4.25
C PHE A 231 -4.76 -23.38 3.56
N GLY A 232 -5.03 -22.48 2.63
CA GLY A 232 -6.32 -22.39 1.94
C GLY A 232 -6.39 -23.23 0.68
N ASP A 233 -5.69 -22.80 -0.37
CA ASP A 233 -5.81 -23.30 -1.75
C ASP A 233 -4.51 -23.97 -2.25
N GLY A 234 -3.61 -24.35 -1.33
CA GLY A 234 -2.38 -25.08 -1.65
C GLY A 234 -2.39 -26.53 -1.17
N ASN A 235 -1.40 -27.29 -1.62
CA ASN A 235 -1.18 -28.67 -1.22
C ASN A 235 0.32 -28.94 -1.06
N ILE A 236 0.70 -29.58 0.05
CA ILE A 236 2.05 -30.07 0.27
C ILE A 236 2.02 -31.58 0.40
N HIS A 237 2.82 -32.25 -0.40
CA HIS A 237 3.02 -33.69 -0.26
C HIS A 237 4.46 -34.07 -0.57
N PHE A 238 4.89 -35.20 -0.02
CA PHE A 238 6.15 -35.83 -0.38
C PHE A 238 5.84 -37.00 -1.30
N ALA A 239 6.37 -36.97 -2.53
CA ALA A 239 6.11 -38.02 -3.51
C ALA A 239 6.68 -39.37 -3.00
N LYS A 240 5.83 -40.26 -2.48
CA LYS A 240 6.21 -41.48 -1.71
C LYS A 240 6.96 -41.14 -0.41
N LYS A 241 7.05 -42.10 0.54
CA LYS A 241 7.79 -41.93 1.82
C LYS A 241 9.22 -41.37 1.62
N LYS A 242 9.90 -41.72 0.51
CA LYS A 242 11.28 -41.31 0.20
C LYS A 242 11.50 -40.24 -0.88
N GLY A 243 10.50 -39.77 -1.64
CA GLY A 243 10.74 -38.86 -2.77
C GLY A 243 10.73 -37.35 -2.44
N LYS A 244 10.78 -36.49 -3.47
CA LYS A 244 10.88 -35.04 -3.32
C LYS A 244 9.61 -34.43 -2.71
N GLY A 245 9.79 -33.38 -1.89
CA GLY A 245 8.69 -32.52 -1.46
C GLY A 245 8.16 -31.70 -2.63
N VAL A 246 6.84 -31.62 -2.73
CA VAL A 246 6.13 -30.86 -3.76
C VAL A 246 5.08 -30.00 -3.06
N THR A 247 5.18 -28.69 -3.28
CA THR A 247 4.17 -27.71 -2.88
C THR A 247 3.47 -27.21 -4.14
N SER A 248 2.17 -27.41 -4.23
CA SER A 248 1.31 -26.97 -5.35
C SER A 248 0.39 -25.85 -4.90
N PHE A 249 0.10 -24.92 -5.81
CA PHE A 249 -0.77 -23.77 -5.61
C PHE A 249 -1.82 -23.76 -6.72
N TYR A 250 -3.09 -23.55 -6.35
CA TYR A 250 -4.22 -23.51 -7.28
C TYR A 250 -4.93 -22.17 -7.14
N GLY A 251 -5.23 -21.52 -8.25
CA GLY A 251 -5.79 -20.16 -8.20
C GLY A 251 -6.06 -19.59 -9.57
N LYS A 252 -6.19 -18.27 -9.64
CA LYS A 252 -6.22 -17.53 -10.91
C LYS A 252 -4.79 -17.30 -11.43
N PRO A 253 -4.57 -17.26 -12.75
CA PRO A 253 -3.24 -17.07 -13.30
C PRO A 253 -2.50 -15.84 -12.75
N GLU A 254 -3.20 -14.71 -12.60
CA GLU A 254 -2.59 -13.44 -12.16
C GLU A 254 -2.14 -13.51 -10.69
N ASP A 255 -2.96 -14.14 -9.84
CA ASP A 255 -2.66 -14.36 -8.42
C ASP A 255 -1.50 -15.38 -8.27
N LEU A 256 -1.45 -16.41 -9.12
CA LEU A 256 -0.37 -17.41 -9.13
C LEU A 256 0.97 -16.81 -9.58
N GLU A 257 0.98 -15.85 -10.50
CA GLU A 257 2.21 -15.14 -10.88
C GLU A 257 2.75 -14.26 -9.74
N GLU A 258 1.88 -13.72 -8.89
CA GLU A 258 2.30 -13.02 -7.68
C GLU A 258 2.97 -13.97 -6.68
N ILE A 259 2.34 -15.12 -6.42
CA ILE A 259 2.93 -16.19 -5.59
C ILE A 259 4.29 -16.64 -6.16
N ARG A 260 4.41 -16.79 -7.49
CA ARG A 260 5.67 -17.16 -8.15
C ARG A 260 6.78 -16.14 -7.90
N ARG A 261 6.48 -14.84 -7.93
CA ARG A 261 7.45 -13.77 -7.64
C ARG A 261 7.90 -13.81 -6.18
N ASP A 262 6.98 -14.00 -5.24
CA ASP A 262 7.31 -14.06 -3.82
C ASP A 262 8.12 -15.32 -3.47
N ILE A 263 7.84 -16.46 -4.10
CA ILE A 263 8.66 -17.68 -3.98
C ILE A 263 10.09 -17.44 -4.49
N ALA A 264 10.26 -16.66 -5.56
CA ALA A 264 11.57 -16.27 -6.05
C ALA A 264 12.33 -15.41 -5.04
N CYS A 265 11.65 -14.51 -4.31
CA CYS A 265 12.24 -13.73 -3.21
C CYS A 265 12.72 -14.61 -2.03
N ILE A 266 12.12 -15.79 -1.82
CA ILE A 266 12.58 -16.79 -0.83
C ILE A 266 13.81 -17.57 -1.35
N GLY A 267 14.16 -17.43 -2.64
CA GLY A 267 15.28 -18.12 -3.28
C GLY A 267 14.91 -19.47 -3.91
N TYR A 268 13.62 -19.70 -4.20
CA TYR A 268 13.14 -20.90 -4.88
C TYR A 268 12.54 -20.60 -6.25
N ASN A 269 12.59 -21.58 -7.13
CA ASN A 269 11.94 -21.49 -8.43
C ASN A 269 10.58 -22.19 -8.38
N CYS A 270 9.53 -21.46 -8.74
CA CYS A 270 8.22 -22.02 -9.00
C CYS A 270 8.06 -22.34 -10.50
N SER A 271 7.37 -23.43 -10.84
CA SER A 271 7.06 -23.79 -12.23
C SER A 271 6.09 -22.80 -12.87
N ARG A 272 6.14 -22.63 -14.21
CA ARG A 272 5.15 -21.82 -14.95
C ARG A 272 3.70 -22.15 -14.53
N VAL A 273 2.78 -21.22 -14.74
CA VAL A 273 1.35 -21.49 -14.55
C VAL A 273 0.89 -22.46 -15.64
N TYR A 274 0.41 -23.63 -15.22
CA TYR A 274 -0.17 -24.64 -16.09
C TYR A 274 -1.69 -24.48 -16.13
N HIS A 275 -2.27 -24.77 -17.29
CA HIS A 275 -3.70 -24.74 -17.53
C HIS A 275 -4.18 -26.15 -17.84
N ARG A 276 -5.29 -26.56 -17.23
CA ARG A 276 -5.87 -27.89 -17.43
C ARG A 276 -7.39 -27.80 -17.40
N LYS A 277 -8.04 -28.22 -18.49
CA LYS A 277 -9.48 -28.45 -18.50
C LYS A 277 -9.82 -29.72 -17.72
N ARG A 278 -10.80 -29.63 -16.83
CA ARG A 278 -11.33 -30.77 -16.07
C ARG A 278 -12.85 -30.80 -16.15
N ASP A 279 -13.36 -31.98 -16.45
CA ASP A 279 -14.78 -32.27 -16.35
C ASP A 279 -15.07 -32.88 -14.98
N HIS A 280 -15.97 -32.24 -14.26
CA HIS A 280 -16.40 -32.63 -12.92
C HIS A 280 -17.81 -33.20 -12.98
N LYS A 281 -18.03 -34.21 -12.14
CA LYS A 281 -19.30 -34.89 -11.97
C LYS A 281 -19.59 -34.98 -10.48
N ILE A 282 -20.66 -34.32 -10.05
CA ILE A 282 -21.10 -34.31 -8.66
C ILE A 282 -22.50 -34.88 -8.59
N ASP A 283 -22.64 -35.97 -7.84
CA ASP A 283 -23.94 -36.54 -7.50
C ASP A 283 -24.52 -35.75 -6.32
N THR A 284 -25.56 -34.94 -6.58
CA THR A 284 -26.33 -34.29 -5.53
C THR A 284 -27.58 -35.10 -5.22
N LEU A 285 -28.19 -34.88 -4.05
CA LEU A 285 -29.42 -35.55 -3.60
C LEU A 285 -30.57 -35.50 -4.62
N TYR A 286 -30.58 -34.53 -5.54
CA TYR A 286 -31.67 -34.29 -6.48
C TYR A 286 -31.30 -34.53 -7.94
N ARG A 287 -30.01 -34.41 -8.30
CA ARG A 287 -29.52 -34.63 -9.66
C ARG A 287 -28.01 -34.79 -9.74
N GLN A 288 -27.57 -35.45 -10.80
CA GLN A 288 -26.18 -35.48 -11.22
C GLN A 288 -25.84 -34.18 -11.95
N SER A 289 -24.94 -33.38 -11.37
CA SER A 289 -24.47 -32.13 -11.98
C SER A 289 -23.10 -32.37 -12.61
N MET A 290 -23.01 -32.10 -13.91
CA MET A 290 -21.76 -32.09 -14.65
C MET A 290 -21.38 -30.66 -15.01
N PHE A 291 -20.11 -30.31 -14.85
CA PHE A 291 -19.59 -29.03 -15.29
C PHE A 291 -18.13 -29.19 -15.69
N SER A 292 -17.69 -28.41 -16.67
CA SER A 292 -16.29 -28.31 -17.07
C SER A 292 -15.71 -27.05 -16.48
N ASN A 293 -14.51 -27.13 -15.90
CA ASN A 293 -13.78 -25.98 -15.40
C ASN A 293 -12.34 -26.01 -15.89
N GLU A 294 -11.76 -24.84 -16.11
CA GLU A 294 -10.34 -24.70 -16.37
C GLU A 294 -9.61 -24.46 -15.05
N GLU A 295 -8.81 -25.43 -14.66
CA GLU A 295 -7.97 -25.38 -13.46
C GLU A 295 -6.60 -24.84 -13.83
N THR A 296 -6.14 -23.82 -13.10
CA THR A 296 -4.77 -23.31 -13.25
C THR A 296 -3.97 -23.53 -11.97
N HIS A 297 -2.70 -23.91 -12.13
CA HIS A 297 -1.83 -24.23 -11.00
C HIS A 297 -0.35 -23.99 -11.30
N CYS A 298 0.44 -23.80 -10.25
CA CYS A 298 1.90 -23.83 -10.28
C CYS A 298 2.44 -24.66 -9.12
N LYS A 299 3.72 -25.06 -9.15
CA LYS A 299 4.32 -25.90 -8.11
C LYS A 299 5.81 -25.62 -7.89
N VAL A 300 6.25 -25.85 -6.66
CA VAL A 300 7.65 -25.90 -6.24
C VAL A 300 8.01 -27.33 -5.92
N VAL A 301 9.02 -27.87 -6.61
CA VAL A 301 9.53 -29.23 -6.38
C VAL A 301 10.84 -29.13 -5.59
N SER A 302 10.72 -28.98 -4.27
CA SER A 302 11.85 -28.89 -3.35
C SER A 302 11.48 -29.38 -1.96
N SER A 303 12.21 -30.37 -1.45
CA SER A 303 12.05 -30.85 -0.07
C SER A 303 12.44 -29.79 0.96
N SER A 304 13.44 -28.96 0.67
CA SER A 304 13.85 -27.87 1.57
C SER A 304 12.83 -26.73 1.62
N PHE A 305 12.04 -26.53 0.56
CA PHE A 305 10.93 -25.59 0.57
C PHE A 305 9.73 -26.18 1.29
N ALA A 306 9.32 -27.40 0.92
CA ALA A 306 8.18 -28.09 1.54
C ALA A 306 8.34 -28.24 3.06
N ILE A 307 9.57 -28.39 3.57
CA ILE A 307 9.80 -28.57 5.01
C ILE A 307 9.59 -27.31 5.85
N LEU A 308 9.77 -26.11 5.27
CA LEU A 308 9.45 -24.84 5.94
C LEU A 308 7.97 -24.79 6.32
N PHE A 309 7.15 -25.46 5.53
CA PHE A 309 5.71 -25.57 5.67
C PHE A 309 5.34 -27.03 6.01
N TYR A 310 6.14 -27.76 6.80
CA TYR A 310 5.79 -29.13 7.18
C TYR A 310 4.86 -29.20 8.41
N CYS A 311 4.57 -28.06 9.03
CA CYS A 311 3.47 -27.97 10.00
C CYS A 311 2.39 -26.90 9.68
N PRO A 312 1.66 -26.96 8.54
CA PRO A 312 0.55 -26.06 8.27
C PRO A 312 -0.78 -26.83 8.12
N MET A 313 -1.73 -26.68 9.06
CA MET A 313 -3.15 -26.97 8.81
C MET A 313 -4.08 -25.78 9.05
N ILE A 314 -4.93 -25.44 8.07
CA ILE A 314 -6.30 -24.87 8.23
C ILE A 314 -7.20 -25.26 7.04
N SER A 315 -7.89 -26.39 7.11
CA SER A 315 -9.34 -26.49 7.30
C SER A 315 -9.60 -27.82 7.99
N MET A 316 -10.41 -27.82 9.04
CA MET A 316 -10.46 -28.95 9.98
C MET A 316 -11.80 -29.66 9.91
N ASN A 317 -11.94 -30.53 8.91
CA ASN A 317 -12.61 -31.81 9.11
C ASN A 317 -11.61 -32.70 9.85
N LYS A 318 -11.85 -32.90 11.15
CA LYS A 318 -10.96 -33.66 12.03
C LYS A 318 -11.57 -35.00 12.31
N GLN A 319 -10.76 -36.05 12.17
CA GLN A 319 -11.04 -37.32 12.85
C GLN A 319 -11.09 -37.06 14.35
N GLU A 320 -11.87 -37.85 15.07
CA GLU A 320 -12.22 -37.65 16.48
C GLU A 320 -11.01 -37.38 17.39
N GLY A 321 -9.87 -38.04 17.15
CA GLY A 321 -8.63 -37.87 17.91
C GLY A 321 -7.89 -36.54 17.75
N PHE A 322 -8.30 -35.65 16.84
CA PHE A 322 -7.59 -34.37 16.58
C PHE A 322 -8.45 -33.12 16.82
N ILE A 323 -9.67 -33.27 17.35
CA ILE A 323 -10.60 -32.16 17.56
C ILE A 323 -10.01 -31.11 18.50
N GLU A 324 -9.42 -31.53 19.62
CA GLU A 324 -8.89 -30.61 20.64
C GLU A 324 -7.75 -29.74 20.12
N SER A 325 -6.80 -30.35 19.41
CA SER A 325 -5.72 -29.61 18.74
C SER A 325 -6.26 -28.57 17.75
N GLY A 326 -7.39 -28.85 17.11
CA GLY A 326 -8.03 -27.92 16.19
C GLY A 326 -8.80 -26.80 16.85
N ARG A 327 -9.42 -27.08 18.00
CA ARG A 327 -10.06 -26.06 18.82
C ARG A 327 -9.03 -25.06 19.32
N ARG A 328 -7.95 -25.53 19.96
CA ARG A 328 -6.85 -24.69 20.44
C ARG A 328 -6.27 -23.81 19.32
N PHE A 329 -6.04 -24.40 18.15
CA PHE A 329 -5.54 -23.63 17.02
C PHE A 329 -6.49 -22.51 16.57
N LEU A 330 -7.81 -22.79 16.50
CA LEU A 330 -8.80 -21.75 16.18
C LEU A 330 -8.93 -20.68 17.27
N GLU A 331 -8.67 -21.03 18.54
CA GLU A 331 -8.57 -20.09 19.65
C GLU A 331 -7.33 -19.18 19.48
N GLU A 332 -6.18 -19.74 19.12
CA GLU A 332 -4.97 -18.95 18.82
C GLU A 332 -5.19 -17.98 17.64
N ILE A 333 -5.92 -18.40 16.59
CA ILE A 333 -6.32 -17.50 15.49
C ILE A 333 -7.30 -16.43 15.98
N SER A 334 -8.22 -16.78 16.88
CA SER A 334 -9.15 -15.82 17.48
C SER A 334 -8.42 -14.74 18.29
N ASP A 335 -7.44 -15.14 19.09
CA ASP A 335 -6.63 -14.23 19.90
C ASP A 335 -5.80 -13.31 19.00
N LEU A 336 -5.20 -13.85 17.94
CA LEU A 336 -4.48 -13.07 16.94
C LEU A 336 -5.40 -12.04 16.27
N LEU A 337 -6.61 -12.44 15.85
CA LEU A 337 -7.59 -11.52 15.26
C LEU A 337 -8.02 -10.41 16.22
N ALA A 338 -8.07 -10.71 17.53
CA ALA A 338 -8.42 -9.73 18.55
C ALA A 338 -7.37 -8.61 18.66
N GLU A 339 -6.09 -8.89 18.41
CA GLU A 339 -5.02 -7.87 18.35
C GLU A 339 -5.26 -6.83 17.24
N PHE A 340 -5.89 -7.22 16.14
CA PHE A 340 -6.32 -6.30 15.07
C PHE A 340 -7.64 -5.59 15.38
N GLY A 341 -8.29 -5.94 16.50
CA GLY A 341 -9.60 -5.45 16.88
C GLY A 341 -10.74 -6.16 16.16
N VAL A 342 -10.55 -7.42 15.75
CA VAL A 342 -11.58 -8.24 15.08
C VAL A 342 -12.08 -9.29 16.06
N LYS A 343 -13.33 -9.15 16.51
CA LYS A 343 -13.97 -10.13 17.39
C LYS A 343 -14.42 -11.37 16.64
N THR A 344 -14.40 -12.49 17.33
CA THR A 344 -14.94 -13.77 16.86
C THR A 344 -16.10 -14.21 17.75
N GLN A 345 -16.92 -15.12 17.24
CA GLN A 345 -17.93 -15.83 18.01
C GLN A 345 -17.40 -17.20 18.43
N LYS A 346 -18.15 -17.88 19.31
CA LYS A 346 -17.82 -19.23 19.76
C LYS A 346 -17.58 -20.18 18.58
N ILE A 347 -16.51 -20.98 18.66
CA ILE A 347 -16.20 -22.01 17.69
C ILE A 347 -17.35 -23.02 17.64
N SER A 348 -17.98 -23.15 16.47
CA SER A 348 -19.04 -24.13 16.23
C SER A 348 -18.43 -25.47 15.79
N GLN A 349 -19.06 -26.57 16.22
CA GLN A 349 -18.65 -27.94 15.93
C GLN A 349 -19.85 -28.70 15.34
N ARG A 350 -19.66 -29.40 14.22
CA ARG A 350 -20.72 -30.20 13.57
C ARG A 350 -20.14 -31.49 12.99
N LEU A 351 -20.88 -32.60 13.10
CA LEU A 351 -20.61 -33.85 12.39
C LEU A 351 -20.84 -33.65 10.87
N GLU A 352 -19.87 -34.01 10.02
CA GLU A 352 -20.03 -33.92 8.56
C GLU A 352 -20.20 -35.29 7.89
N TYR A 353 -19.16 -36.12 7.93
CA TYR A 353 -19.09 -37.30 7.06
C TYR A 353 -18.51 -38.51 7.79
N VAL A 354 -19.16 -39.66 7.62
CA VAL A 354 -18.63 -40.97 8.02
C VAL A 354 -17.97 -41.59 6.79
N ASN A 355 -16.67 -41.85 6.85
CA ASN A 355 -15.98 -42.47 5.72
C ASN A 355 -16.38 -43.95 5.56
N LYS A 356 -16.00 -44.56 4.43
CA LYS A 356 -16.28 -46.00 4.16
C LYS A 356 -15.67 -46.96 5.19
N GLY A 357 -14.73 -46.49 6.01
CA GLY A 357 -14.11 -47.24 7.10
C GLY A 357 -14.76 -47.03 8.48
N GLY A 358 -15.81 -46.21 8.58
CA GLY A 358 -16.51 -45.92 9.83
C GLY A 358 -15.98 -44.69 10.60
N ASP A 359 -14.93 -44.03 10.13
CA ASP A 359 -14.39 -42.84 10.82
C ASP A 359 -15.32 -41.64 10.64
N ILE A 360 -15.65 -41.00 11.77
CA ILE A 360 -16.47 -39.81 11.83
C ILE A 360 -15.58 -38.57 11.70
N SER A 361 -15.89 -37.71 10.72
CA SER A 361 -15.27 -36.39 10.60
C SER A 361 -16.13 -35.31 11.27
N GLN A 362 -15.47 -34.47 12.06
CA GLN A 362 -16.06 -33.32 12.72
C GLN A 362 -15.50 -32.03 12.14
N ARG A 363 -16.40 -31.10 11.79
CA ARG A 363 -16.05 -29.79 11.27
C ARG A 363 -16.05 -28.75 12.39
N LEU A 364 -14.93 -28.07 12.56
CA LEU A 364 -14.81 -26.88 13.40
C LEU A 364 -14.91 -25.60 12.55
N ARG A 365 -15.64 -24.59 13.04
CA ARG A 365 -15.75 -23.27 12.38
C ARG A 365 -15.61 -22.14 13.39
N LEU A 366 -14.57 -21.33 13.20
CA LEU A 366 -14.46 -20.00 13.79
C LEU A 366 -15.31 -19.04 12.98
N ILE A 367 -16.18 -18.29 13.65
CA ILE A 367 -17.12 -17.35 13.00
C ILE A 367 -16.68 -15.94 13.38
N LEU A 368 -16.44 -15.09 12.39
CA LEU A 368 -16.10 -13.68 12.64
C LEU A 368 -17.35 -12.88 13.04
N SER A 369 -17.15 -11.84 13.86
CA SER A 369 -18.20 -10.86 14.16
C SER A 369 -18.63 -10.13 12.89
N GLY A 370 -19.95 -10.01 12.70
CA GLY A 370 -20.55 -9.26 11.58
C GLY A 370 -20.78 -7.77 11.88
N GLN A 371 -20.26 -7.25 12.99
CA GLN A 371 -20.42 -5.82 13.31
C GLN A 371 -19.55 -4.97 12.37
N ASN A 372 -20.02 -3.76 12.04
CA ASN A 372 -19.34 -2.89 11.09
C ASN A 372 -17.88 -2.62 11.48
N GLN A 373 -17.58 -2.37 12.77
CA GLN A 373 -16.22 -2.04 13.21
C GLN A 373 -15.27 -3.23 13.05
N ASP A 374 -15.72 -4.45 13.39
CA ASP A 374 -14.92 -5.67 13.22
C ASP A 374 -14.60 -5.90 11.73
N LEU A 375 -15.58 -5.69 10.84
CA LEU A 375 -15.39 -5.83 9.39
C LEU A 375 -14.49 -4.72 8.82
N ILE A 376 -14.61 -3.48 9.31
CA ILE A 376 -13.70 -2.39 8.95
C ILE A 376 -12.27 -2.77 9.35
N ASN A 377 -12.05 -3.19 10.60
CA ASN A 377 -10.73 -3.58 11.09
C ASN A 377 -10.16 -4.76 10.30
N LEU A 378 -10.96 -5.79 10.02
CA LEU A 378 -10.55 -6.94 9.23
C LEU A 378 -10.06 -6.53 7.84
N TYR A 379 -10.86 -5.73 7.13
CA TYR A 379 -10.57 -5.41 5.74
C TYR A 379 -9.59 -4.24 5.58
N SER A 380 -9.48 -3.32 6.54
CA SER A 380 -8.52 -2.22 6.48
C SER A 380 -7.15 -2.61 6.99
N LYS A 381 -7.04 -3.55 7.95
CA LYS A 381 -5.74 -3.92 8.56
C LYS A 381 -5.16 -5.24 8.05
N ILE A 382 -6.01 -6.25 7.80
CA ILE A 382 -5.57 -7.59 7.37
C ILE A 382 -5.74 -7.76 5.86
N GLY A 383 -6.93 -7.43 5.33
CA GLY A 383 -7.20 -7.41 3.89
C GLY A 383 -7.12 -8.81 3.25
N PHE A 384 -6.65 -8.87 2.00
CA PHE A 384 -6.48 -10.11 1.25
C PHE A 384 -5.19 -10.09 0.45
N GLU A 385 -4.44 -11.18 0.56
CA GLU A 385 -3.21 -11.43 -0.19
C GLU A 385 -3.48 -12.47 -1.30
N TYR A 386 -2.80 -12.34 -2.45
CA TYR A 386 -2.95 -13.23 -3.61
C TYR A 386 -4.42 -13.42 -4.07
N ASN A 387 -5.21 -12.36 -3.97
CA ASN A 387 -6.57 -12.34 -4.52
C ASN A 387 -7.02 -10.92 -4.84
N LYS A 388 -6.70 -10.45 -6.05
CA LYS A 388 -6.99 -9.06 -6.46
C LYS A 388 -8.48 -8.71 -6.33
N LYS A 389 -9.36 -9.64 -6.72
CA LYS A 389 -10.82 -9.43 -6.66
C LYS A 389 -11.30 -9.24 -5.22
N ARG A 390 -10.84 -10.06 -4.27
CA ARG A 390 -11.23 -9.94 -2.86
C ARG A 390 -10.60 -8.70 -2.22
N SER A 391 -9.37 -8.33 -2.59
CA SER A 391 -8.76 -7.07 -2.16
C SER A 391 -9.56 -5.84 -2.61
N PHE A 392 -10.00 -5.81 -3.88
CA PHE A 392 -10.92 -4.76 -4.37
C PHE A 392 -12.23 -4.69 -3.57
N ILE A 393 -12.88 -5.85 -3.35
CA ILE A 393 -14.14 -5.92 -2.59
C ILE A 393 -13.91 -5.49 -1.13
N ALA A 394 -12.78 -5.83 -0.53
CA ALA A 394 -12.43 -5.42 0.84
C ALA A 394 -12.29 -3.89 0.94
N ASN A 395 -11.51 -3.27 0.06
CA ASN A 395 -11.34 -1.82 0.01
C ASN A 395 -12.68 -1.09 -0.15
N THR A 396 -13.50 -1.51 -1.13
CA THR A 396 -14.82 -0.91 -1.35
C THR A 396 -15.77 -1.13 -0.17
N THR A 397 -15.68 -2.27 0.52
CA THR A 397 -16.45 -2.56 1.74
C THR A 397 -16.06 -1.65 2.89
N VAL A 398 -14.76 -1.42 3.13
CA VAL A 398 -14.28 -0.48 4.18
C VAL A 398 -14.87 0.90 3.96
N HIS A 399 -14.75 1.43 2.74
CA HIS A 399 -15.27 2.75 2.42
C HIS A 399 -16.80 2.81 2.59
N TYR A 400 -17.53 1.82 2.08
CA TYR A 400 -18.99 1.75 2.24
C TYR A 400 -19.42 1.70 3.70
N LEU A 401 -18.74 0.90 4.54
CA LEU A 401 -19.06 0.79 5.96
C LEU A 401 -18.76 2.07 6.73
N LYS A 402 -17.65 2.77 6.42
CA LYS A 402 -17.33 4.09 7.00
C LYS A 402 -18.38 5.14 6.58
N ALA A 403 -18.73 5.21 5.29
CA ALA A 403 -19.79 6.09 4.82
C ALA A 403 -21.15 5.80 5.49
N LYS A 404 -21.48 4.52 5.66
CA LYS A 404 -22.68 4.07 6.36
C LYS A 404 -22.67 4.50 7.83
N GLN A 405 -21.53 4.39 8.50
CA GLN A 405 -21.37 4.78 9.91
C GLN A 405 -21.61 6.29 10.10
N LEU A 406 -21.03 7.13 9.24
CA LEU A 406 -21.25 8.59 9.27
C LEU A 406 -22.72 8.97 9.14
N ILE A 407 -23.47 8.30 8.25
CA ILE A 407 -24.92 8.55 8.10
C ILE A 407 -25.70 8.11 9.35
N ILE A 408 -25.29 7.02 10.00
CA ILE A 408 -25.92 6.54 11.24
C ILE A 408 -25.62 7.52 12.39
N GLU A 409 -24.39 8.01 12.50
CA GLU A 409 -23.98 9.01 13.48
C GLU A 409 -24.73 10.34 13.28
N LYS A 410 -24.83 10.82 12.04
CA LYS A 410 -25.65 12.01 11.71
C LYS A 410 -27.12 11.82 12.11
N ARG A 411 -27.70 10.64 11.82
CA ARG A 411 -29.08 10.31 12.23
C ARG A 411 -29.24 10.21 13.74
N ASN A 412 -28.22 9.74 14.46
CA ASN A 412 -28.20 9.74 15.92
C ASN A 412 -28.22 11.18 16.46
N GLY A 413 -27.35 12.06 15.94
CA GLY A 413 -27.33 13.48 16.29
C GLY A 413 -28.68 14.15 16.06
N ILE A 414 -29.30 13.92 14.90
CA ILE A 414 -30.65 14.41 14.58
C ILE A 414 -31.68 13.90 15.59
N ALA A 415 -31.61 12.63 15.99
CA ALA A 415 -32.55 12.05 16.95
C ALA A 415 -32.40 12.67 18.35
N ILE A 416 -31.16 12.94 18.78
CA ILE A 416 -30.85 13.62 20.05
C ILE A 416 -31.38 15.05 20.00
N GLN A 417 -31.02 15.81 18.97
CA GLN A 417 -31.46 17.20 18.78
C GLN A 417 -33.00 17.31 18.72
N ALA A 418 -33.67 16.41 18.01
CA ALA A 418 -35.13 16.39 17.94
C ALA A 418 -35.77 16.15 19.32
N LYS A 419 -35.17 15.28 20.14
CA LYS A 419 -35.65 15.02 21.51
C LYS A 419 -35.43 16.23 22.40
N GLU A 420 -34.27 16.89 22.31
CA GLU A 420 -33.98 18.12 23.06
C GLU A 420 -34.94 19.26 22.73
N LEU A 421 -35.17 19.51 21.44
CA LEU A 421 -36.14 20.50 20.98
C LEU A 421 -37.55 20.20 21.49
N LYS A 422 -37.96 18.93 21.47
CA LYS A 422 -39.27 18.53 22.01
C LYS A 422 -39.36 18.78 23.52
N THR A 423 -38.32 18.45 24.27
CA THR A 423 -38.30 18.57 25.74
C THR A 423 -38.18 20.02 26.21
N LYS A 424 -37.36 20.84 25.54
CA LYS A 424 -37.12 22.24 25.94
C LYS A 424 -38.19 23.20 25.44
N GLU A 425 -38.62 23.06 24.19
CA GLU A 425 -39.50 24.03 23.53
C GLU A 425 -40.93 23.51 23.33
N GLY A 426 -41.20 22.24 23.64
CA GLY A 426 -42.53 21.64 23.50
C GLY A 426 -43.02 21.44 22.06
N ILE A 427 -42.22 21.84 21.05
CA ILE A 427 -42.61 21.87 19.64
C ILE A 427 -42.89 20.49 19.04
N GLY A 428 -43.81 20.43 18.07
CA GLY A 428 -44.25 19.19 17.43
C GLY A 428 -43.30 18.69 16.33
N ALA A 429 -43.37 17.38 16.02
CA ALA A 429 -42.48 16.73 15.03
C ALA A 429 -42.39 17.43 13.66
N LYS A 430 -43.49 18.01 13.18
CA LYS A 430 -43.53 18.74 11.89
C LYS A 430 -42.70 20.02 11.92
N VAL A 431 -42.69 20.73 13.05
CA VAL A 431 -41.92 21.97 13.23
C VAL A 431 -40.44 21.61 13.35
N ILE A 432 -40.13 20.63 14.20
CA ILE A 432 -38.78 20.09 14.38
C ILE A 432 -38.19 19.65 13.03
N TYR A 433 -38.95 18.91 12.21
CA TYR A 433 -38.51 18.46 10.88
C TYR A 433 -38.17 19.61 9.91
N LYS A 434 -38.81 20.77 10.05
CA LYS A 434 -38.50 21.96 9.24
C LYS A 434 -37.26 22.73 9.73
N GLN A 435 -36.92 22.60 11.01
CA GLN A 435 -35.82 23.34 11.64
C GLN A 435 -34.48 22.58 11.60
N ILE A 436 -34.50 21.25 11.50
CA ILE A 436 -33.30 20.41 11.48
C ILE A 436 -32.90 20.01 10.06
N ASP A 437 -31.61 19.68 9.89
CA ASP A 437 -31.10 19.10 8.65
C ASP A 437 -31.78 17.74 8.36
N SER A 438 -32.65 17.73 7.33
CA SER A 438 -33.44 16.57 6.90
C SER A 438 -32.80 15.79 5.75
N SER A 439 -31.52 16.05 5.42
CA SER A 439 -30.79 15.36 4.34
C SER A 439 -30.85 13.83 4.49
N CYS A 440 -30.74 13.33 5.72
CA CYS A 440 -30.73 11.89 6.01
C CYS A 440 -31.85 11.44 6.96
N ALA A 441 -32.83 12.28 7.31
CA ALA A 441 -33.96 11.95 8.18
C ALA A 441 -35.29 12.34 7.55
N ASN A 442 -36.34 11.54 7.73
CA ASN A 442 -37.70 11.88 7.28
C ASN A 442 -38.62 12.19 8.47
N LEU A 443 -39.79 12.78 8.22
CA LEU A 443 -40.72 13.15 9.30
C LEU A 443 -41.06 11.96 10.23
N ARG A 444 -41.25 10.77 9.66
CA ARG A 444 -41.51 9.54 10.44
C ARG A 444 -40.36 9.19 11.37
N PHE A 445 -39.11 9.36 10.93
CA PHE A 445 -37.94 9.16 11.78
C PHE A 445 -37.93 10.10 12.99
N ILE A 446 -38.31 11.37 12.80
CA ILE A 446 -38.42 12.36 13.88
C ILE A 446 -39.53 11.99 14.85
N GLN A 447 -40.73 11.67 14.35
CA GLN A 447 -41.86 11.23 15.17
C GLN A 447 -41.49 10.06 16.08
N ARG A 448 -40.86 9.01 15.52
CA ARG A 448 -40.43 7.85 16.31
C ARG A 448 -39.38 8.22 17.35
N SER A 449 -38.47 9.14 17.02
CA SER A 449 -37.39 9.53 17.93
C SER A 449 -37.92 10.30 19.15
N ILE A 450 -38.96 11.13 18.99
CA ILE A 450 -39.52 11.94 20.08
C ILE A 450 -40.65 11.26 20.85
N TYR A 451 -41.44 10.37 20.22
CA TYR A 451 -42.62 9.78 20.86
C TYR A 451 -42.43 8.33 21.32
N GLU A 452 -41.68 7.50 20.58
CA GLU A 452 -41.53 6.08 20.91
C GLU A 452 -40.30 5.79 21.78
N GLY A 453 -39.30 6.68 21.74
CA GLY A 453 -37.98 6.43 22.32
C GLY A 453 -37.21 5.34 21.57
N ARG A 454 -35.89 5.51 21.41
CA ARG A 454 -35.05 4.52 20.73
C ARG A 454 -34.35 3.62 21.73
N LYS A 455 -34.53 2.30 21.59
CA LYS A 455 -33.74 1.28 22.32
C LYS A 455 -32.46 0.87 21.58
N THR A 456 -32.39 1.14 20.28
CA THR A 456 -31.27 0.76 19.40
C THR A 456 -30.92 1.87 18.43
N SER A 457 -29.70 1.83 17.90
CA SER A 457 -29.20 2.79 16.94
C SER A 457 -30.12 2.91 15.70
N PRO A 458 -30.23 4.11 15.10
CA PRO A 458 -30.87 4.35 13.82
C PRO A 458 -30.48 3.36 12.75
N ARG A 459 -31.51 2.80 12.09
CA ARG A 459 -31.29 2.15 10.79
C ARG A 459 -30.78 3.17 9.79
N ILE A 460 -30.03 2.69 8.82
CA ILE A 460 -29.52 3.48 7.70
C ILE A 460 -30.66 4.22 6.98
N SER A 461 -30.35 5.38 6.40
CA SER A 461 -31.31 6.15 5.61
C SER A 461 -31.76 5.36 4.38
N PHE A 462 -33.05 5.44 4.01
CA PHE A 462 -33.55 4.85 2.77
C PHE A 462 -32.95 5.50 1.51
N LYS A 463 -32.48 6.76 1.64
CA LYS A 463 -31.77 7.47 0.56
C LYS A 463 -30.30 7.06 0.42
N PHE A 464 -29.79 6.23 1.32
CA PHE A 464 -28.40 5.79 1.23
C PHE A 464 -28.25 4.79 0.09
N LEU A 465 -27.15 4.92 -0.67
CA LEU A 465 -26.89 4.09 -1.83
C LEU A 465 -26.81 2.61 -1.46
N SER A 466 -27.28 1.74 -2.36
CA SER A 466 -26.99 0.31 -2.26
C SER A 466 -25.49 0.07 -2.43
N PHE A 467 -24.96 -1.03 -1.92
CA PHE A 467 -23.53 -1.33 -2.08
C PHE A 467 -23.09 -1.40 -3.55
N LYS A 468 -23.97 -1.94 -4.42
CA LYS A 468 -23.72 -2.04 -5.86
C LYS A 468 -23.62 -0.65 -6.52
N ASP A 469 -24.55 0.24 -6.19
CA ASP A 469 -24.57 1.60 -6.75
C ASP A 469 -23.42 2.45 -6.17
N PHE A 470 -23.11 2.22 -4.89
CA PHE A 470 -21.98 2.86 -4.22
C PHE A 470 -20.66 2.53 -4.91
N ILE A 471 -20.38 1.24 -5.18
CA ILE A 471 -19.17 0.84 -5.91
C ILE A 471 -19.15 1.54 -7.28
N LYS A 472 -20.24 1.45 -8.04
CA LYS A 472 -20.30 2.02 -9.40
C LYS A 472 -19.91 3.50 -9.43
N ILE A 473 -20.42 4.29 -8.47
CA ILE A 473 -20.16 5.73 -8.39
C ILE A 473 -18.74 5.99 -7.87
N LYS A 474 -18.34 5.30 -6.80
CA LYS A 474 -17.10 5.61 -6.08
C LYS A 474 -15.85 5.04 -6.73
N THR A 475 -15.97 4.16 -7.70
CA THR A 475 -14.86 3.60 -8.48
C THR A 475 -14.89 4.02 -9.97
N GLU A 476 -15.70 5.02 -10.32
CA GLU A 476 -15.80 5.53 -11.70
C GLU A 476 -14.42 6.03 -12.19
N GLY A 477 -13.93 5.53 -13.32
CA GLY A 477 -12.62 5.94 -13.87
C GLY A 477 -11.39 5.38 -13.14
N VAL A 478 -11.56 4.53 -12.12
CA VAL A 478 -10.45 3.83 -11.42
C VAL A 478 -10.62 2.30 -11.37
N GLY A 479 -11.68 1.81 -12.00
CA GLY A 479 -11.95 0.39 -12.25
C GLY A 479 -11.84 -0.50 -11.01
N CYS A 480 -11.08 -1.59 -11.13
CA CYS A 480 -10.91 -2.59 -10.06
C CYS A 480 -9.63 -2.40 -9.22
N SER A 481 -9.01 -1.22 -9.29
CA SER A 481 -7.75 -0.91 -8.59
C SER A 481 -7.83 -1.01 -7.07
N GLY A 482 -9.04 -0.83 -6.52
CA GLY A 482 -9.26 -0.69 -5.08
C GLY A 482 -9.18 0.77 -4.61
N MET A 483 -8.85 1.71 -5.51
CA MET A 483 -9.02 3.14 -5.25
C MET A 483 -10.51 3.50 -5.23
N LEU A 484 -10.86 4.47 -4.39
CA LEU A 484 -12.19 5.08 -4.35
C LEU A 484 -12.09 6.60 -4.22
N TRP A 485 -13.07 7.29 -4.80
CA TRP A 485 -13.22 8.74 -4.66
C TRP A 485 -13.79 9.12 -3.29
N ASP A 486 -13.05 9.90 -2.51
CA ASP A 486 -13.54 10.49 -1.26
C ASP A 486 -13.52 12.01 -1.33
N GLU A 487 -14.51 12.62 -0.70
CA GLU A 487 -14.76 14.06 -0.77
C GLU A 487 -13.93 14.77 0.30
N VAL A 488 -13.21 15.85 -0.06
CA VAL A 488 -12.51 16.72 0.87
C VAL A 488 -13.52 17.58 1.62
N ILE A 489 -13.58 17.48 2.95
CA ILE A 489 -14.53 18.22 3.79
C ILE A 489 -13.87 19.34 4.61
N SER A 490 -12.54 19.33 4.70
CA SER A 490 -11.76 20.35 5.40
C SER A 490 -10.40 20.51 4.74
N LYS A 491 -9.94 21.75 4.60
CA LYS A 491 -8.59 22.15 4.21
C LYS A 491 -8.19 23.31 5.10
N GLN A 492 -7.13 23.13 5.87
CA GLN A 492 -6.67 24.12 6.85
C GLN A 492 -5.19 24.38 6.63
N LYS A 493 -4.81 25.65 6.49
CA LYS A 493 -3.41 26.06 6.52
C LYS A 493 -2.89 25.86 7.94
N ILE A 494 -1.72 25.23 8.07
CA ILE A 494 -1.10 24.97 9.36
C ILE A 494 0.21 25.74 9.49
N ASP A 495 0.53 26.19 10.70
CA ASP A 495 1.85 26.70 11.03
C ASP A 495 2.79 25.51 11.21
N PHE A 496 3.71 25.33 10.26
CA PHE A 496 4.52 24.12 10.14
C PHE A 496 6.00 24.44 10.26
N ASN A 497 6.61 24.00 11.35
CA ASN A 497 8.00 24.28 11.72
C ASN A 497 8.85 23.00 11.81
N ASP A 498 8.71 22.10 10.82
CA ASP A 498 9.48 20.86 10.71
C ASP A 498 9.93 20.62 9.26
N TYR A 499 10.72 19.57 9.02
CA TYR A 499 11.08 19.10 7.70
C TYR A 499 9.92 18.40 7.02
N VAL A 500 9.85 18.56 5.71
CA VAL A 500 8.94 17.84 4.82
C VAL A 500 9.73 16.84 3.96
N TYR A 501 9.08 15.74 3.60
CA TYR A 501 9.69 14.57 2.99
C TYR A 501 8.99 14.12 1.72
N ASP A 502 9.72 13.47 0.82
CA ASP A 502 9.13 12.81 -0.35
C ASP A 502 10.03 11.68 -0.90
N PHE A 503 9.50 10.86 -1.81
CA PHE A 503 10.24 9.78 -2.47
C PHE A 503 10.29 9.95 -3.97
N THR A 504 11.45 9.70 -4.60
CA THR A 504 11.44 9.28 -6.01
C THR A 504 11.24 7.78 -6.08
N VAL A 505 10.19 7.32 -6.78
CA VAL A 505 9.95 5.89 -7.01
C VAL A 505 10.37 5.48 -8.42
N LYS A 506 10.75 4.20 -8.60
CA LYS A 506 11.20 3.65 -9.89
C LYS A 506 10.09 3.47 -10.92
N HIS A 507 8.84 3.38 -10.49
CA HIS A 507 7.74 3.08 -11.38
C HIS A 507 7.44 4.30 -12.28
N PRO A 508 7.18 4.12 -13.60
CA PRO A 508 6.92 5.23 -14.54
C PRO A 508 5.71 6.10 -14.20
N HIS A 509 4.79 5.60 -13.37
CA HIS A 509 3.61 6.36 -12.94
C HIS A 509 3.82 7.18 -11.67
N HIS A 510 5.02 7.13 -11.07
CA HIS A 510 5.49 8.24 -10.26
C HIS A 510 4.55 8.60 -9.09
N ASN A 511 3.98 7.59 -8.43
CA ASN A 511 3.05 7.77 -7.32
C ASN A 511 3.31 6.75 -6.20
N PHE A 512 2.72 6.98 -5.04
CA PHE A 512 2.71 6.05 -3.92
C PHE A 512 1.51 6.33 -3.00
N ILE A 513 1.32 5.50 -1.98
CA ILE A 513 0.24 5.66 -1.01
C ILE A 513 0.77 6.22 0.30
N ALA A 514 0.24 7.39 0.69
CA ALA A 514 0.54 8.04 1.96
C ALA A 514 -0.76 8.40 2.69
N ASN A 515 -0.92 8.01 3.95
CA ASN A 515 -2.15 8.21 4.74
C ASN A 515 -3.43 7.75 4.01
N ASN A 516 -3.32 6.70 3.19
CA ASN A 516 -4.35 6.20 2.28
C ASN A 516 -4.66 7.09 1.06
N PHE A 517 -4.01 8.23 0.86
CA PHE A 517 -4.14 9.01 -0.37
C PHE A 517 -3.19 8.48 -1.45
N VAL A 518 -3.62 8.58 -2.71
CA VAL A 518 -2.73 8.35 -3.86
C VAL A 518 -2.08 9.67 -4.23
N VAL A 519 -0.79 9.78 -3.94
CA VAL A 519 -0.01 11.00 -4.10
C VAL A 519 1.10 10.81 -5.11
N SER A 520 1.50 11.90 -5.77
CA SER A 520 2.62 11.88 -6.73
C SER A 520 3.95 12.04 -6.01
N ASN A 521 5.02 11.47 -6.57
CA ASN A 521 6.36 11.90 -6.20
C ASN A 521 6.70 13.29 -6.75
N CYS A 522 7.79 13.85 -6.24
CA CYS A 522 8.61 14.87 -6.85
C CYS A 522 9.23 14.32 -8.14
N GLY A 523 8.68 14.77 -9.27
CA GLY A 523 9.37 14.74 -10.54
C GLY A 523 10.17 16.02 -10.71
N VAL A 524 11.43 15.90 -11.16
CA VAL A 524 12.10 17.04 -11.79
C VAL A 524 11.34 17.32 -13.09
N ARG A 525 10.71 18.50 -13.20
CA ARG A 525 10.10 18.94 -14.45
C ARG A 525 11.21 19.27 -15.44
N LEU A 526 11.41 18.39 -16.42
CA LEU A 526 12.38 18.58 -17.48
C LEU A 526 11.70 19.29 -18.66
N VAL A 527 12.28 20.41 -19.08
CA VAL A 527 11.93 21.03 -20.37
C VAL A 527 12.71 20.30 -21.45
N ARG A 528 12.02 19.79 -22.49
CA ARG A 528 12.68 19.12 -23.62
C ARG A 528 12.96 20.12 -24.74
N THR A 529 14.15 20.06 -25.31
CA THR A 529 14.43 20.72 -26.60
C THR A 529 14.12 19.77 -27.76
N ASN A 530 13.98 20.32 -28.97
CA ASN A 530 13.83 19.53 -30.22
C ASN A 530 15.18 19.07 -30.78
N LEU A 531 16.29 19.30 -30.05
CA LEU A 531 17.65 19.05 -30.52
C LEU A 531 18.04 17.59 -30.32
N THR A 532 18.66 17.00 -31.34
CA THR A 532 19.18 15.64 -31.31
C THR A 532 20.63 15.60 -30.81
N LEU A 533 21.09 14.42 -30.37
CA LEU A 533 22.48 14.21 -29.95
C LEU A 533 23.49 14.62 -31.04
N LYS A 534 23.19 14.36 -32.32
CA LYS A 534 24.08 14.71 -33.43
C LYS A 534 24.26 16.22 -33.59
N GLU A 535 23.21 17.00 -33.34
CA GLU A 535 23.23 18.46 -33.45
C GLU A 535 23.95 19.11 -32.26
N VAL A 536 23.84 18.49 -31.08
CA VAL A 536 24.40 19.05 -29.84
C VAL A 536 25.85 18.63 -29.63
N LYS A 537 26.21 17.37 -29.92
CA LYS A 537 27.56 16.84 -29.70
C LYS A 537 28.71 17.77 -30.17
N PRO A 538 28.67 18.40 -31.36
CA PRO A 538 29.73 19.30 -31.80
C PRO A 538 29.71 20.68 -31.12
N LYS A 539 28.63 21.04 -30.42
CA LYS A 539 28.40 22.34 -29.78
C LYS A 539 28.23 22.25 -28.26
N VAL A 540 28.54 21.11 -27.64
CA VAL A 540 28.26 20.87 -26.21
C VAL A 540 28.91 21.94 -25.33
N GLU A 541 30.19 22.24 -25.55
CA GLU A 541 30.90 23.25 -24.77
C GLU A 541 30.23 24.61 -24.85
N LEU A 542 29.95 25.08 -26.08
CA LEU A 542 29.27 26.36 -26.32
C LEU A 542 27.85 26.40 -25.74
N LEU A 543 27.10 25.31 -25.83
CA LEU A 543 25.75 25.21 -25.28
C LEU A 543 25.76 25.21 -23.76
N VAL A 544 26.69 24.49 -23.13
CA VAL A 544 26.84 24.48 -21.67
C VAL A 544 27.23 25.88 -21.19
N ASP A 545 28.20 26.52 -21.83
CA ASP A 545 28.65 27.88 -21.49
C ASP A 545 27.51 28.90 -21.59
N GLU A 546 26.72 28.87 -22.67
CA GLU A 546 25.60 29.79 -22.81
C GLU A 546 24.42 29.45 -21.90
N LEU A 547 24.17 28.18 -21.60
CA LEU A 547 23.16 27.80 -20.63
C LEU A 547 23.54 28.27 -19.23
N PHE A 548 24.80 28.13 -18.82
CA PHE A 548 25.30 28.70 -17.55
C PHE A 548 25.20 30.23 -17.52
N ARG A 549 25.42 30.90 -18.65
CA ARG A 549 25.29 32.37 -18.74
C ARG A 549 23.83 32.83 -18.74
N ALA A 550 22.93 32.10 -19.40
CA ALA A 550 21.55 32.51 -19.64
C ALA A 550 20.56 32.03 -18.57
N VAL A 551 20.82 30.88 -17.95
CA VAL A 551 20.00 30.30 -16.87
C VAL A 551 20.54 30.81 -15.53
N PRO A 552 19.79 31.63 -14.79
CA PRO A 552 20.22 32.10 -13.49
C PRO A 552 20.43 30.91 -12.55
N SER A 553 21.66 30.72 -12.10
CA SER A 553 22.06 29.70 -11.11
C SER A 553 22.62 30.40 -9.86
N GLY A 554 22.37 29.82 -8.69
CA GLY A 554 22.75 30.39 -7.39
C GLY A 554 21.60 31.01 -6.59
N VAL A 555 21.77 31.04 -5.27
CA VAL A 555 20.77 31.50 -4.28
C VAL A 555 20.35 32.95 -4.55
N GLY A 556 19.05 33.21 -4.65
CA GLY A 556 18.48 34.56 -4.84
C GLY A 556 18.30 35.02 -6.29
N SER A 557 18.71 34.21 -7.28
CA SER A 557 18.60 34.54 -8.70
C SER A 557 17.19 34.32 -9.24
N LYS A 558 16.61 35.30 -9.97
CA LYS A 558 15.29 35.20 -10.60
C LYS A 558 15.41 35.07 -12.12
N GLY A 559 14.60 34.19 -12.72
CA GLY A 559 14.50 34.01 -14.18
C GLY A 559 14.03 35.26 -14.92
N LYS A 560 14.48 35.44 -16.17
CA LYS A 560 14.02 36.52 -17.07
C LYS A 560 12.57 36.34 -17.54
N ILE A 561 12.08 35.11 -17.54
CA ILE A 561 10.75 34.73 -18.02
C ILE A 561 9.93 34.28 -16.82
N LYS A 562 8.75 34.89 -16.63
CA LYS A 562 7.72 34.39 -15.72
C LYS A 562 6.70 33.66 -16.57
N ILE A 563 6.58 32.36 -16.37
CA ILE A 563 5.66 31.50 -17.12
C ILE A 563 4.49 31.18 -16.19
N SER A 564 3.26 31.38 -16.65
CA SER A 564 2.04 30.97 -15.95
C SER A 564 1.85 29.45 -16.03
N TYR A 565 1.05 28.88 -15.15
CA TYR A 565 0.80 27.44 -15.12
C TYR A 565 0.24 26.88 -16.44
N ASN A 566 -0.55 27.67 -17.16
CA ASN A 566 -1.14 27.25 -18.44
C ASN A 566 -0.09 27.18 -19.54
N GLU A 567 0.85 28.14 -19.58
CA GLU A 567 1.95 28.17 -20.54
C GLU A 567 3.00 27.06 -20.31
N ILE A 568 2.97 26.36 -19.17
CA ILE A 568 3.82 25.18 -18.89
C ILE A 568 3.21 23.89 -19.47
N ARG A 569 1.89 23.87 -19.72
CA ARG A 569 1.16 22.68 -20.22
C ARG A 569 1.08 22.57 -21.74
N ASP A 570 1.23 23.69 -22.44
CA ASP A 570 1.37 23.75 -23.91
C ASP A 570 2.82 23.48 -24.33
#